data_AF-A0A519T769-F1
#
_entry.id   AF-A0A519T769-F1
#
_cell.length_a   1.000
_cell.length_b   1.000
_cell.length_c   1.000
_cell.angle_alpha   90.00
_cell.angle_beta   90.00
_cell.angle_gamma   90.00
#
_symmetry.space_group_name_H-M   'P 1'
#
loop_
_entity.id
_entity.type
_entity.pdbx_description
1 polymer ?
#
loop_
_entity_poly.entity_id
_entity_poly.type
_entity_poly.pdbx_seq_one_letter_code
_entity_poly.pdbx_strand_id
1 'polypeptide(L)'
;HVHGTGTSGLEFAPRYALLNAQVTRAFKRLEVYAGVENLTNYRQPDPIQNAATPFSAGFDAAMVWGPVYGRLTYAGLRYRIE
;
A
#
# COMPACT_ATOMS: atom_id res chain seq x y z
N HIS A 1 37.88 -5.18 -19.01
CA HIS A 1 36.79 -4.27 -18.61
C HIS A 1 35.84 -4.09 -19.78
N VAL A 2 34.73 -4.82 -19.76
CA VAL A 2 33.68 -4.73 -20.80
C VAL A 2 32.60 -3.81 -20.24
N HIS A 3 32.48 -2.62 -20.79
CA HIS A 3 31.30 -1.77 -20.59
C HIS A 3 30.20 -2.34 -21.49
N GLY A 4 29.37 -3.22 -20.94
CA GLY A 4 28.23 -3.75 -21.66
C GLY A 4 27.22 -2.62 -21.89
N THR A 5 27.00 -2.26 -23.14
CA THR A 5 25.82 -1.50 -23.58
C THR A 5 24.61 -2.44 -23.55
N GLY A 6 24.26 -2.93 -22.37
CA GLY A 6 22.98 -3.58 -22.14
C GLY A 6 21.95 -2.48 -22.03
N THR A 7 20.98 -2.43 -22.94
CA THR A 7 19.72 -1.75 -22.69
C THR A 7 19.10 -2.40 -21.45
N SER A 8 19.47 -1.90 -20.27
CA SER A 8 18.78 -2.18 -19.03
C SER A 8 17.41 -1.56 -19.22
N GLY A 9 16.44 -2.38 -19.62
CA GLY A 9 15.05 -1.97 -19.62
C GLY A 9 14.78 -1.48 -18.21
N LEU A 10 14.54 -0.18 -18.07
CA LEU A 10 14.25 0.42 -16.78
C LEU A 10 13.17 -0.42 -16.11
N GLU A 11 13.50 -1.06 -14.99
CA GLU A 11 12.52 -1.86 -14.24
C GLU A 11 11.55 -0.87 -13.61
N PHE A 12 10.39 -0.74 -14.24
CA PHE A 12 9.33 0.11 -13.73
C PHE A 12 8.37 -0.72 -12.89
N ALA A 13 7.91 -0.13 -11.79
CA ALA A 13 6.83 -0.70 -11.01
C ALA A 13 5.57 -0.89 -11.88
N PRO A 14 4.84 -2.00 -11.72
CA PRO A 14 3.54 -2.18 -12.35
C PRO A 14 2.60 -1.03 -12.01
N ARG A 15 1.79 -0.60 -12.99
CA ARG A 15 0.75 0.39 -12.75
C ARG A 15 -0.34 -0.22 -11.89
N TYR A 16 -0.70 0.45 -10.80
CA TYR A 16 -1.81 0.05 -9.94
C TYR A 16 -2.68 1.24 -9.57
N ALA A 17 -3.90 0.97 -9.11
CA ALA A 17 -4.81 1.96 -8.59
C ALA A 17 -5.45 1.45 -7.30
N LEU A 18 -5.63 2.34 -6.32
CA LEU A 18 -6.32 2.04 -5.07
C LEU A 18 -7.65 2.76 -5.06
N LEU A 19 -8.70 2.04 -4.70
CA LEU A 19 -10.02 2.60 -4.49
C LEU A 19 -10.26 2.75 -2.99
N ASN A 20 -10.33 4.00 -2.53
CA ASN A 20 -10.63 4.35 -1.15
C ASN A 20 -11.98 5.06 -1.09
N ALA A 21 -12.80 4.73 -0.10
CA ALA A 21 -14.11 5.34 0.08
C ALA A 21 -14.38 5.61 1.57
N GLN A 22 -14.98 6.75 1.87
CA GLN A 22 -15.43 7.09 3.22
C GLN A 22 -16.82 7.73 3.16
N VAL A 23 -17.68 7.36 4.10
CA VAL A 23 -18.99 7.98 4.31
C VAL A 23 -19.03 8.55 5.72
N THR A 24 -19.39 9.82 5.84
CA THR A 24 -19.57 10.52 7.11
C THR A 24 -20.99 11.05 7.23
N ARG A 25 -21.61 10.84 8.38
CA ARG A 25 -22.90 11.44 8.75
C ARG A 25 -22.71 12.37 9.94
N ALA A 26 -23.00 13.66 9.73
CA ALA A 26 -22.96 14.67 10.77
C ALA A 26 -24.33 14.85 11.42
N PHE A 27 -24.34 14.80 12.76
CA PHE A 27 -25.41 15.29 13.64
C PHE A 27 -24.93 16.59 14.32
N LYS A 28 -25.72 17.15 15.25
CA LYS A 28 -25.38 18.45 15.88
C LYS A 28 -24.04 18.43 16.64
N ARG A 29 -23.84 17.44 17.51
CA ARG A 29 -22.62 17.29 18.35
C ARG A 29 -21.84 16.01 18.08
N LEU A 30 -22.38 15.14 17.23
CA LEU A 30 -21.84 13.82 16.94
C LEU A 30 -21.66 13.69 15.43
N GLU A 31 -20.50 13.26 14.98
CA GLU A 31 -20.27 12.80 13.62
C GLU A 31 -19.92 11.32 13.69
N VAL A 32 -20.54 10.52 12.82
CA VAL A 32 -20.22 9.09 12.67
C VAL A 32 -19.67 8.89 11.28
N TYR A 33 -18.57 8.16 11.15
CA TYR A 33 -17.95 7.88 9.86
C TYR A 33 -17.54 6.41 9.76
N ALA A 34 -17.61 5.89 8.55
CA ALA A 34 -17.06 4.59 8.19
C ALA A 34 -16.35 4.71 6.85
N GLY A 35 -15.25 3.98 6.70
CA GLY A 35 -14.44 4.02 5.50
C GLY A 35 -13.78 2.70 5.20
N VAL A 36 -13.32 2.60 3.96
CA VAL A 36 -12.57 1.48 3.42
C VAL A 36 -11.43 2.01 2.59
N GLU A 37 -10.23 1.53 2.86
CA GLU A 37 -9.04 1.73 2.07
C GLU A 37 -8.73 0.45 1.30
N ASN A 38 -8.21 0.61 0.08
CA ASN A 38 -7.87 -0.50 -0.80
C ASN A 38 -9.06 -1.45 -0.99
N LEU A 39 -10.21 -0.91 -1.41
CA LEU A 39 -11.47 -1.66 -1.57
C LEU A 39 -11.31 -2.88 -2.50
N THR A 40 -10.50 -2.74 -3.55
CA THR A 40 -10.15 -3.79 -4.53
C THR A 40 -9.13 -4.79 -4.01
N ASN A 41 -8.57 -4.58 -2.81
CA ASN A 41 -7.60 -5.45 -2.13
C ASN A 41 -6.32 -5.72 -2.96
N TYR A 42 -5.82 -4.70 -3.66
CA TYR A 42 -4.56 -4.76 -4.39
C TYR A 42 -3.39 -4.88 -3.42
N ARG A 43 -2.47 -5.83 -3.66
CA ARG A 43 -1.27 -6.04 -2.84
C ARG A 43 -0.09 -6.30 -3.74
N GLN A 44 1.07 -5.76 -3.36
CA GLN A 44 2.33 -6.17 -3.94
C GLN A 44 2.61 -7.64 -3.56
N PRO A 45 2.87 -8.52 -4.52
CA PRO A 45 3.40 -9.84 -4.24
C PRO A 45 4.85 -9.71 -3.76
N ASP A 46 5.21 -10.47 -2.72
CA ASP A 46 6.58 -10.61 -2.21
C ASP A 46 7.31 -9.26 -1.99
N PRO A 47 6.89 -8.46 -0.98
CA PRO A 47 7.49 -7.14 -0.70
C PRO A 47 8.94 -7.21 -0.22
N ILE A 48 9.44 -8.41 0.11
CA ILE A 48 10.83 -8.68 0.47
C ILE A 48 11.33 -9.78 -0.47
N GLN A 49 12.29 -9.44 -1.33
CA GLN A 49 12.91 -10.38 -2.24
C GLN A 49 13.87 -11.30 -1.47
N ASN A 50 13.81 -12.61 -1.76
CA ASN A 50 14.62 -13.64 -1.10
C ASN A 50 14.54 -13.63 0.44
N ALA A 51 13.35 -13.34 0.99
CA ALA A 51 13.10 -13.31 2.43
C ALA A 51 13.50 -14.61 3.17
N ALA A 52 13.47 -15.76 2.49
CA ALA A 52 13.88 -17.06 3.04
C ALA A 52 15.41 -17.17 3.29
N THR A 53 16.22 -16.34 2.63
CA THR A 53 17.69 -16.34 2.74
C THR A 53 18.22 -14.92 2.95
N PRO A 54 18.02 -14.34 4.16
CA PRO A 54 18.19 -12.90 4.42
C PRO A 54 19.64 -12.40 4.37
N PHE A 55 20.62 -13.30 4.38
CA PHE A 55 22.05 -12.96 4.28
C PHE A 55 22.63 -13.25 2.89
N SER A 56 21.79 -13.63 1.92
CA SER A 56 22.23 -13.85 0.55
C SER A 56 22.38 -12.54 -0.22
N ALA A 57 23.22 -12.52 -1.25
CA ALA A 57 23.43 -11.35 -2.11
C ALA A 57 22.16 -10.91 -2.88
N GLY A 58 21.12 -11.73 -2.93
CA GLY A 58 19.84 -11.41 -3.56
C GLY A 58 18.75 -10.94 -2.60
N PHE A 59 19.03 -10.78 -1.30
CA PHE A 59 18.05 -10.26 -0.35
C PHE A 59 17.86 -8.76 -0.52
N ASP A 60 16.61 -8.34 -0.74
CA ASP A 60 16.24 -6.92 -0.80
C ASP A 60 14.89 -6.70 -0.11
N ALA A 61 14.89 -5.90 0.95
CA ALA A 61 13.70 -5.51 1.71
C ALA A 61 13.23 -4.08 1.41
N ALA A 62 13.93 -3.34 0.55
CA ALA A 62 13.64 -1.95 0.21
C ALA A 62 12.79 -1.81 -1.06
N MET A 63 12.61 -2.89 -1.83
CA MET A 63 11.86 -2.87 -3.10
C MET A 63 10.34 -2.94 -2.91
N VAL A 64 9.79 -2.02 -2.10
CA VAL A 64 8.35 -1.86 -1.92
C VAL A 64 7.84 -0.79 -2.89
N TRP A 65 7.01 -1.19 -3.85
CA TRP A 65 6.43 -0.32 -4.87
C TRP A 65 4.90 -0.25 -4.80
N GLY A 66 4.25 -1.11 -4.02
CA GLY A 66 2.79 -1.13 -3.84
C GLY A 66 2.38 -1.40 -2.39
N PRO A 67 1.06 -1.49 -2.12
CA PRO A 67 0.56 -1.78 -0.78
C PRO A 67 1.02 -3.16 -0.31
N VAL A 68 1.62 -3.20 0.87
CA VAL A 68 1.97 -4.45 1.57
C VAL A 68 0.75 -5.00 2.31
N TYR A 69 -0.07 -4.10 2.86
CA TYR A 69 -1.29 -4.45 3.56
C TYR A 69 -2.49 -4.48 2.61
N GLY A 70 -3.44 -5.35 2.93
CA GLY A 70 -4.67 -5.52 2.15
C GLY A 70 -5.72 -4.44 2.39
N ARG A 71 -6.98 -4.78 2.06
CA ARG A 71 -8.14 -3.96 2.36
C ARG A 71 -8.24 -3.67 3.87
N LEU A 72 -8.38 -2.39 4.20
CA LEU A 72 -8.61 -1.93 5.57
C LEU A 72 -10.00 -1.29 5.67
N THR A 73 -10.82 -1.74 6.61
CA THR A 73 -12.13 -1.16 6.91
C THR A 73 -12.10 -0.54 8.30
N TYR A 74 -12.60 0.68 8.44
CA TYR A 74 -12.64 1.39 9.72
C TYR A 74 -13.99 2.08 9.93
N ALA A 75 -14.31 2.31 11.19
CA ALA A 75 -15.44 3.14 11.61
C ALA A 75 -15.03 3.94 12.85
N GLY A 76 -15.61 5.12 13.00
CA GLY A 76 -15.32 6.00 14.12
C GLY A 76 -16.44 7.00 14.36
N LEU A 77 -16.32 7.68 15.50
CA LEU A 77 -17.21 8.78 15.87
C LEU A 77 -16.38 9.95 16.39
N ARG A 78 -16.90 11.16 16.21
CA ARG A 78 -16.32 12.40 16.72
C ARG A 78 -17.41 13.15 17.48
N TYR A 79 -17.15 13.45 18.75
CA TYR A 79 -18.06 14.24 19.58
C TYR A 79 -17.45 15.63 19.83
N ARG A 80 -18.24 16.69 19.58
CA ARG A 80 -17.83 18.08 19.87
C ARG A 80 -18.41 18.52 21.21
N ILE A 81 -17.50 18.91 22.11
CA ILE A 81 -17.84 19.54 23.39
C ILE A 81 -17.78 21.05 23.18
N GLU A 82 -18.85 21.74 23.54
CA GLU A 82 -18.96 23.21 23.61
C GLU A 82 -18.96 23.64 25.08
#